data_AF-A0AAV5AXA3-F1
#
_entry.id   AF-A0AAV5AXA3-F1
#
_cell.length_a   1.000
_cell.length_b   1.000
_cell.length_c   1.000
_cell.angle_alpha   90.00
_cell.angle_beta   90.00
_cell.angle_gamma   90.00
#
_symmetry.space_group_name_H-M   'P 1'
#
loop_
_entity.id
_entity.type
_entity.pdbx_description
1 polymer ?
#
loop_
_entity_poly.entity_id
_entity_poly.type
_entity_poly.pdbx_seq_one_letter_code
_entity_poly.pdbx_strand_id
1 'polypeptide(L)' 'MSKDMKIPNQRTFDIGGALGIELFLFPQVSLEGRIKGGYGYINGSTRGGKHFNRDLSNVVYQVGINYYLK' A
#
# COMPACT_ATOMS: atom_id res chain seq x y z
N MET A 1 -0.29 -20.11 -33.01
CA MET A 1 -0.78 -20.29 -31.63
C MET A 1 0.15 -19.53 -30.69
N SER A 2 -0.22 -18.28 -30.36
CA SER A 2 0.46 -17.49 -29.34
C SER A 2 0.21 -18.19 -28.00
N LYS A 3 1.24 -18.74 -27.36
CA LYS A 3 1.14 -19.21 -25.99
C LYS A 3 0.94 -17.98 -25.12
N ASP A 4 -0.29 -17.75 -24.68
CA ASP A 4 -0.63 -16.82 -23.61
C ASP A 4 0.29 -17.09 -22.43
N MET A 5 1.35 -16.31 -22.39
CA MET A 5 2.36 -16.35 -21.35
C MET A 5 1.71 -15.77 -20.12
N LYS A 6 1.00 -16.63 -19.37
CA LYS A 6 0.54 -16.35 -18.01
C LYS A 6 1.78 -15.98 -17.21
N ILE A 7 2.03 -14.67 -17.12
CA ILE A 7 2.90 -14.09 -16.10
C ILE A 7 2.39 -14.70 -14.79
N PRO A 8 3.20 -15.45 -14.04
CA PRO A 8 2.74 -16.05 -12.80
C PRO A 8 2.23 -14.92 -11.93
N ASN A 9 0.92 -14.97 -11.67
CA ASN A 9 0.16 -13.92 -11.01
C ASN A 9 0.79 -13.72 -9.63
N GLN A 10 1.58 -12.65 -9.46
CA GLN A 10 2.18 -12.32 -8.17
C GLN A 10 1.02 -12.15 -7.18
N ARG A 11 0.95 -13.04 -6.18
CA ARG A 11 -0.06 -12.95 -5.15
C ARG A 11 0.49 -12.07 -4.05
N THR A 12 0.12 -10.80 -4.08
CA THR A 12 0.38 -9.88 -2.96
C THR A 12 -0.76 -10.02 -1.97
N PHE A 13 -0.44 -10.45 -0.76
CA PHE A 13 -1.33 -10.38 0.39
C PHE A 13 -0.81 -9.27 1.29
N ASP A 14 -1.64 -8.27 1.59
CA ASP A 14 -1.27 -7.08 2.36
C ASP A 14 -2.29 -6.91 3.49
N ILE A 15 -1.80 -6.95 4.74
CA ILE A 15 -2.58 -6.56 5.93
C ILE A 15 -2.05 -5.20 6.36
N GLY A 16 -2.89 -4.18 6.21
CA GLY A 16 -2.55 -2.80 6.51
C GLY A 16 -3.36 -2.22 7.67
N GLY A 17 -2.71 -1.43 8.51
CA GLY A 17 -3.32 -0.61 9.56
C GLY A 17 -2.96 0.87 9.37
N ALA A 18 -3.88 1.75 9.76
CA ALA A 18 -3.67 3.19 9.70
C ALA A 18 -4.06 3.83 11.04
N LEU A 19 -3.21 4.71 11.55
CA LEU A 19 -3.50 5.58 12.68
C LEU A 19 -3.20 7.01 12.28
N GLY A 20 -3.99 7.96 12.79
CA GLY A 20 -3.71 9.36 12.53
C GLY A 20 -4.58 10.31 13.32
N ILE A 21 -4.20 11.57 13.22
CA ILE A 21 -4.83 12.69 13.90
C ILE A 21 -5.26 13.69 12.85
N GLU A 22 -6.44 14.26 13.04
CA GLU A 22 -6.97 15.34 12.23
C GLU A 22 -7.25 16.55 13.13
N LEU A 23 -6.74 17.72 12.73
CA LEU A 23 -6.89 18.98 13.44
C LEU A 23 -7.73 19.93 12.60
N PHE A 24 -8.93 20.25 13.05
CA PHE A 24 -9.81 21.19 12.37
C PHE A 24 -9.34 22.62 12.61
N LEU A 25 -8.99 23.33 11.53
CA LEU A 25 -8.64 24.75 11.56
C LEU A 25 -9.88 25.63 11.37
N PHE A 26 -10.76 25.19 10.46
CA PHE A 26 -12.04 25.83 10.14
C PHE A 26 -13.08 24.72 9.86
N PRO A 27 -14.38 25.01 9.85
CA PRO A 27 -15.41 24.02 9.53
C PRO A 27 -15.22 23.32 8.17
N GLN A 28 -14.47 23.94 7.26
CA GLN A 28 -14.21 23.44 5.91
C GLN A 28 -12.75 23.02 5.70
N VAL A 29 -11.85 23.21 6.68
CA VAL A 29 -10.42 22.97 6.51
C VAL A 29 -9.84 22.26 7.72
N SER A 30 -9.11 21.17 7.49
CA SER A 30 -8.36 20.46 8.52
C SER A 30 -6.95 20.12 8.07
N LEU A 31 -6.06 19.96 9.04
CA LEU A 31 -4.74 19.37 8.86
C LEU A 31 -4.79 17.91 9.26
N GLU A 32 -4.16 17.06 8.48
CA GLU A 32 -4.12 15.62 8.70
C GLU A 32 -2.68 15.13 8.82
N GLY A 33 -2.40 14.36 9.87
CA GLY A 33 -1.20 13.55 9.99
C GLY A 33 -1.58 12.08 10.16
N ARG A 34 -1.15 11.21 9.24
CA ARG A 34 -1.41 9.77 9.28
C ARG A 34 -0.13 8.96 9.15
N ILE A 35 -0.09 7.83 9.84
CA ILE A 35 0.92 6.79 9.71
C ILE A 35 0.20 5.52 9.27
N LYS A 36 0.65 4.95 8.16
CA LYS A 36 0.11 3.71 7.60
C LYS A 36 1.20 2.66 7.60
N GLY A 37 0.92 1.52 8.22
CA GLY A 37 1.82 0.37 8.24
C GLY A 37 1.19 -0.77 7.44
N GLY A 38 1.98 -1.41 6.60
CA GLY A 38 1.60 -2.62 5.89
C GLY A 38 2.63 -3.71 6.14
N TYR A 39 2.14 -4.94 6.30
CA TYR A 39 2.97 -6.13 6.17
C TYR A 39 2.36 -7.01 5.10
N GLY A 40 3.20 -7.40 4.15
CA GLY A 40 2.80 -8.27 3.07
C GLY A 40 3.93 -9.16 2.63
N TYR A 41 3.62 -10.00 1.66
CA TYR A 41 4.54 -11.02 1.18
C TYR A 41 4.39 -11.14 -0.32
N ILE A 42 5.52 -11.20 -1.04
CA ILE A 42 5.56 -11.50 -2.47
C ILE A 42 6.25 -12.84 -2.67
N ASN A 43 5.52 -13.83 -3.21
CA ASN A 43 6.14 -14.98 -3.86
C ASN A 43 6.08 -14.84 -5.38
N GLY A 44 7.12 -15.33 -6.03
CA GLY A 44 7.14 -15.49 -7.47
C GLY A 44 8.14 -16.55 -7.90
N SER A 45 8.01 -16.95 -9.16
CA SER A 45 9.01 -17.75 -9.84
C SER A 45 9.55 -16.94 -11.02
N THR A 46 10.86 -16.80 -11.10
CA THR A 46 11.52 -16.15 -12.24
C THR A 46 11.58 -17.11 -13.42
N ARG A 47 11.78 -16.58 -14.65
CA ARG A 47 11.83 -17.37 -15.90
C ARG A 47 12.90 -18.49 -15.96
N GLY A 48 13.71 -18.67 -14.91
CA GLY A 48 14.67 -19.77 -14.76
C GLY A 48 14.34 -20.75 -13.62
N GLY A 49 13.12 -20.75 -13.08
CA GLY A 49 12.70 -21.66 -12.01
C GLY A 49 13.22 -21.30 -10.62
N LYS A 50 13.93 -20.17 -10.46
CA LYS A 50 14.30 -19.67 -9.13
C LYS A 50 13.08 -19.08 -8.47
N HIS A 51 12.64 -19.75 -7.41
CA HIS A 51 11.65 -19.24 -6.46
C HIS A 51 12.29 -18.12 -5.66
N PHE A 52 11.57 -17.00 -5.54
CA PHE A 52 11.90 -15.99 -4.56
C PHE A 52 10.69 -15.74 -3.67
N ASN A 53 11.04 -15.45 -2.43
CA ASN A 53 10.13 -15.02 -1.41
C ASN A 53 10.70 -13.71 -0.85
N ARG A 54 9.87 -12.66 -0.83
CA ARG A 54 10.23 -11.39 -0.22
C ARG A 54 9.11 -10.93 0.70
N ASP A 55 9.45 -10.82 1.98
CA ASP A 55 8.64 -10.12 2.95
C ASP A 55 8.71 -8.61 2.65
N LEU A 56 7.54 -7.97 2.64
CA LEU A 56 7.39 -6.53 2.51
C LEU A 56 6.90 -5.99 3.84
N SER A 57 7.67 -5.08 4.42
CA SER A 57 7.20 -4.24 5.51
C SER A 57 7.37 -2.79 5.07
N ASN A 58 6.27 -2.05 5.12
CA ASN A 58 6.25 -0.65 4.73
C ASN A 58 5.63 0.20 5.84
N VAL A 59 6.24 1.35 6.08
CA VAL A 59 5.67 2.43 6.89
C VAL A 59 5.61 3.66 6.01
N VAL A 60 4.42 4.24 5.90
CA VAL A 60 4.15 5.44 5.10
C VAL A 60 3.67 6.53 6.03
N TYR A 61 4.34 7.67 5.99
CA TYR A 61 3.94 8.89 6.68
C TYR A 61 3.22 9.80 5.70
N GLN A 62 2.04 10.28 6.07
CA GLN A 62 1.21 11.17 5.27
C GLN A 62 0.91 12.43 6.09
N VAL A 63 1.18 13.58 5.48
CA VAL A 63 0.77 14.89 6.01
C VAL A 63 0.01 15.61 4.92
N GLY A 64 -1.12 16.21 5.27
CA GLY A 64 -1.98 16.86 4.29
C GLY A 64 -2.89 17.94 4.88
N ILE A 65 -3.54 18.66 3.98
CA ILE A 65 -4.60 19.61 4.28
C ILE A 65 -5.84 19.10 3.57
N ASN A 66 -6.93 18.91 4.31
CA ASN A 66 -8.22 18.52 3.75
C ASN A 66 -9.11 19.77 3.63
N TYR A 67 -9.78 19.90 2.49
CA TYR A 67 -10.80 20.93 2.27
C TYR A 67 -12.14 20.24 1.99
N TYR A 68 -13.12 20.52 2.85
CA TYR A 68 -14.47 19.95 2.76
C TYR A 68 -15.39 20.89 1.96
N LEU A 69 -15.75 20.46 0.76
CA LEU A 69 -16.76 21.12 -0.06
C LEU A 69 -18.15 20.91 0.56
N LYS A 70 -18.95 21.97 0.63
CA LYS A 70 -20.36 21.93 1.03
C LYS A 70 -21.25 21.48 -0.12
#